data_AF-A0A9R0VE14-F1
#
_entry.id   AF-A0A9R0VE14-F1
#
_cell.length_a   1.000
_cell.length_b   1.000
_cell.length_c   1.000
_cell.angle_alpha   90.00
_cell.angle_beta   90.00
_cell.angle_gamma   90.00
#
_symmetry.space_group_name_H-M   'P 1'
#
loop_
_entity.id
_entity.type
_entity.pdbx_description
1 polymer ?
#
loop_
_entity_poly.entity_id
_entity_poly.type
_entity_poly.pdbx_seq_one_letter_code
_entity_poly.pdbx_strand_id
1 'polypeptide(L)'
;MSDGKDTLDLSALGAAVPNAAELSAEDKANLVESIKGLAARHTDVLESLEPKVRKRVEALREIQSQHDEFEAKFFEERAALEAKYQKMYEPLYSKRHDVVNGVVEAEGEAAEDQKEEVGVPDFWLNAMKNHEILAEEIQERDEEALKYLKDIKWYRITEPKGFKLEFHFNTNPFFKNEVLTKTYHMIDEDEPILEKAIGTEIEWCPGKSLTQKVLKKKPKKGSKNTKPITKIENCESFFNFFSPPQVPDDDEEIDEDTAEQLQNQMEQDYDIGSTIRDKIIPHAVSWFTGEAAQDEDFDGIMDDDEDDDEDDEEDEDDEEDDEEDEDDDDGDKKKGGRVPAGEGQGERPAECKQQ
;
A
#
# COMPACT_ATOMS: atom_id res chain seq x y z
N MET A 1 -20.75 -34.78 -41.12
CA MET A 1 -20.02 -33.60 -41.61
C MET A 1 -20.72 -32.38 -41.06
N SER A 2 -20.16 -31.84 -39.98
CA SER A 2 -20.45 -30.51 -39.45
C SER A 2 -19.19 -30.11 -38.71
N ASP A 3 -18.26 -29.49 -39.44
CA ASP A 3 -17.06 -28.88 -38.88
C ASP A 3 -17.46 -27.64 -38.08
N GLY A 4 -17.84 -27.86 -36.83
CA GLY A 4 -17.93 -26.81 -35.81
C GLY A 4 -16.53 -26.43 -35.37
N LYS A 5 -15.83 -25.65 -36.20
CA LYS A 5 -14.68 -24.87 -35.70
C LYS A 5 -15.27 -23.73 -34.89
N ASP A 6 -15.31 -23.90 -33.58
CA ASP A 6 -15.50 -22.81 -32.63
C ASP A 6 -14.26 -21.91 -32.71
N THR A 7 -14.25 -21.03 -33.70
CA THR A 7 -13.33 -19.92 -33.76
C THR A 7 -13.65 -19.01 -32.59
N LEU A 8 -12.82 -19.06 -31.54
CA LEU A 8 -12.89 -18.12 -30.42
C LEU A 8 -12.97 -16.70 -30.99
N ASP A 9 -14.10 -16.03 -30.75
CA ASP A 9 -14.37 -14.72 -31.31
C ASP A 9 -13.64 -13.65 -30.49
N LEU A 10 -12.35 -13.49 -30.80
CA LEU A 10 -11.47 -12.49 -30.18
C LEU A 10 -11.84 -11.04 -30.56
N SER A 11 -12.92 -10.80 -31.32
CA SER A 11 -13.38 -9.43 -31.61
C SER A 11 -13.90 -8.69 -30.37
N ALA A 12 -14.35 -9.41 -29.35
CA ALA A 12 -14.78 -8.85 -28.07
C ALA A 12 -13.62 -8.44 -27.14
N LEU A 13 -12.39 -8.93 -27.38
CA LEU A 13 -11.27 -8.71 -26.46
C LEU A 13 -10.85 -7.25 -26.32
N GLY A 14 -11.02 -6.46 -27.39
CA GLY A 14 -10.77 -5.01 -27.37
C GLY A 14 -11.76 -4.20 -26.53
N ALA A 15 -12.80 -4.83 -25.96
CA ALA A 15 -13.72 -4.22 -25.01
C ALA A 15 -13.55 -4.74 -23.57
N ALA A 16 -12.74 -5.79 -23.38
CA ALA A 16 -12.49 -6.43 -22.07
C ALA A 16 -11.16 -6.00 -21.43
N VAL A 17 -10.32 -5.27 -22.16
CA VAL A 17 -9.08 -4.66 -21.65
C VAL A 17 -9.39 -3.20 -21.29
N PRO A 18 -9.30 -2.78 -20.01
CA PRO A 18 -9.35 -1.38 -19.63
C PRO A 18 -8.33 -0.59 -20.45
N ASN A 19 -8.70 0.60 -20.91
CA ASN A 19 -7.84 1.46 -21.72
C ASN A 19 -7.33 0.89 -23.07
N ALA A 20 -8.01 -0.10 -23.67
CA ALA A 20 -7.73 -0.59 -25.03
C ALA A 20 -7.80 0.47 -26.16
N ALA A 21 -8.22 1.70 -25.86
CA ALA A 21 -8.11 2.84 -26.77
C ALA A 21 -6.68 3.42 -26.84
N GLU A 22 -5.95 3.46 -25.72
CA GLU A 22 -4.73 4.27 -25.55
C GLU A 22 -3.43 3.54 -25.93
N LEU A 23 -3.37 2.20 -25.79
CA LEU A 23 -2.23 1.36 -26.21
C LEU A 23 -1.82 1.56 -27.69
N SER A 24 -0.55 1.34 -28.04
CA SER A 24 -0.10 1.39 -29.45
C SER A 24 -0.75 0.29 -30.30
N ALA A 25 -0.72 0.47 -31.62
CA ALA A 25 -1.11 -0.59 -32.55
C ALA A 25 -0.14 -1.80 -32.48
N GLU A 26 1.12 -1.57 -32.11
CA GLU A 26 2.15 -2.59 -31.90
C GLU A 26 1.85 -3.38 -30.60
N ASP A 27 1.60 -2.70 -29.47
CA ASP A 27 1.32 -3.34 -28.17
C ASP A 27 0.02 -4.13 -28.21
N LYS A 28 -1.02 -3.61 -28.87
CA LYS A 28 -2.26 -4.35 -29.14
C LYS A 28 -1.99 -5.62 -29.95
N ALA A 29 -1.04 -5.61 -30.88
CA ALA A 29 -0.66 -6.81 -31.63
C ALA A 29 0.13 -7.80 -30.76
N ASN A 30 1.09 -7.32 -29.95
CA ASN A 30 1.92 -8.12 -29.06
C ASN A 30 1.10 -8.77 -27.92
N LEU A 31 0.16 -8.03 -27.32
CA LEU A 31 -0.80 -8.52 -26.33
C LEU A 31 -1.73 -9.56 -26.95
N VAL A 32 -2.28 -9.28 -28.15
CA VAL A 32 -3.12 -10.26 -28.88
C VAL A 32 -2.33 -11.50 -29.28
N GLU A 33 -1.04 -11.41 -29.61
CA GLU A 33 -0.18 -12.56 -29.89
C GLU A 33 0.13 -13.36 -28.61
N SER A 34 0.39 -12.69 -27.50
CA SER A 34 0.60 -13.31 -26.18
C SER A 34 -0.65 -14.03 -25.69
N ILE A 35 -1.83 -13.40 -25.81
CA ILE A 35 -3.12 -14.02 -25.47
C ILE A 35 -3.44 -15.17 -26.44
N LYS A 36 -3.14 -15.06 -27.74
CA LYS A 36 -3.23 -16.21 -28.67
C LYS A 36 -2.31 -17.36 -28.26
N GLY A 37 -1.11 -17.06 -27.76
CA GLY A 37 -0.17 -18.04 -27.22
C GLY A 37 -0.70 -18.75 -25.97
N LEU A 38 -1.24 -17.99 -25.01
CA LEU A 38 -1.91 -18.52 -23.81
C LEU A 38 -3.15 -19.34 -24.15
N ALA A 39 -4.03 -18.81 -25.01
CA ALA A 39 -5.21 -19.52 -25.50
C ALA A 39 -4.84 -20.80 -26.26
N ALA A 40 -3.78 -20.79 -27.08
CA ALA A 40 -3.28 -21.99 -27.76
C ALA A 40 -2.80 -23.05 -26.75
N ARG A 41 -2.03 -22.68 -25.72
CA ARG A 41 -1.66 -23.60 -24.62
C ARG A 41 -2.88 -24.16 -23.89
N HIS A 42 -3.88 -23.32 -23.62
CA HIS A 42 -5.11 -23.74 -22.93
C HIS A 42 -6.00 -24.63 -23.82
N THR A 43 -5.93 -24.47 -25.15
CA THR A 43 -6.60 -25.35 -26.12
C THR A 43 -5.88 -26.70 -26.23
N ASP A 44 -4.54 -26.70 -26.24
CA ASP A 44 -3.70 -27.91 -26.24
C ASP A 44 -3.96 -28.80 -25.00
N VAL A 45 -4.17 -28.20 -23.82
CA VAL A 45 -4.62 -28.93 -22.62
C VAL A 45 -6.00 -29.60 -22.81
N LEU A 46 -6.93 -29.00 -23.56
CA LEU A 46 -8.25 -29.61 -23.80
C LEU A 46 -8.25 -30.66 -24.92
N GLU A 47 -7.35 -30.52 -25.90
CA GLU A 47 -7.23 -31.43 -27.04
C GLU A 47 -6.34 -32.65 -26.74
N SER A 48 -5.42 -32.54 -25.78
CA SER A 48 -4.61 -33.66 -25.27
C SER A 48 -5.36 -34.59 -24.30
N LEU A 49 -6.51 -34.20 -23.78
CA LEU A 49 -7.31 -35.01 -22.85
C LEU A 49 -8.15 -36.09 -23.54
N GLU A 50 -8.21 -37.29 -22.94
CA GLU A 50 -9.07 -38.38 -23.42
C GLU A 50 -10.55 -37.91 -23.48
N PRO A 51 -11.35 -38.28 -24.51
CA PRO A 51 -12.72 -37.78 -24.69
C PRO A 51 -13.67 -37.93 -23.49
N LYS A 52 -13.41 -38.88 -22.58
CA LYS A 52 -14.15 -39.00 -21.31
C LYS A 52 -13.78 -37.91 -20.29
N VAL A 53 -12.51 -37.51 -20.25
CA VAL A 53 -12.01 -36.46 -19.35
C VAL A 53 -12.42 -35.09 -19.88
N ARG A 54 -12.32 -34.85 -21.19
CA ARG A 54 -12.83 -33.62 -21.82
C ARG A 54 -14.30 -33.36 -21.48
N LYS A 55 -15.17 -34.36 -21.57
CA LYS A 55 -16.59 -34.25 -21.14
C LYS A 55 -16.78 -33.94 -19.65
N ARG A 56 -15.85 -34.35 -18.78
CA ARG A 56 -15.87 -33.97 -17.37
C ARG A 56 -15.45 -32.50 -17.19
N VAL A 57 -14.43 -32.04 -17.92
CA VAL A 57 -14.01 -30.63 -17.91
C VAL A 57 -15.10 -29.72 -18.47
N GLU A 58 -15.80 -30.13 -19.53
CA GLU A 58 -16.98 -29.43 -20.05
C GLU A 58 -18.11 -29.33 -18.99
N ALA A 59 -18.35 -30.39 -18.21
CA ALA A 59 -19.30 -30.35 -17.09
C ALA A 59 -18.81 -29.50 -15.90
N LEU A 60 -17.50 -29.44 -15.63
CA LEU A 60 -16.92 -28.55 -14.62
C LEU A 60 -17.03 -27.07 -15.03
N ARG A 61 -16.91 -26.76 -16.32
CA ARG A 61 -17.14 -25.39 -16.84
C ARG A 61 -18.58 -24.94 -16.69
N GLU A 62 -19.55 -25.83 -16.89
CA GLU A 62 -20.96 -25.55 -16.62
C GLU A 62 -21.19 -25.26 -15.12
N ILE A 63 -20.55 -26.02 -14.22
CA ILE A 63 -20.61 -25.76 -12.77
C ILE A 63 -19.94 -24.41 -12.43
N GLN A 64 -18.81 -24.07 -13.05
CA GLN A 64 -18.16 -22.78 -12.86
C GLN A 64 -19.06 -21.63 -13.34
N SER A 65 -19.65 -21.73 -14.53
CA SER A 65 -20.59 -20.71 -15.02
C SER A 65 -21.78 -20.51 -14.08
N GLN A 66 -22.24 -21.56 -13.39
CA GLN A 66 -23.29 -21.46 -12.37
C GLN A 66 -22.78 -20.81 -11.06
N HIS A 67 -21.52 -21.04 -10.69
CA HIS A 67 -20.86 -20.32 -9.58
C HIS A 67 -20.76 -18.82 -9.87
N ASP A 68 -20.21 -18.46 -11.04
CA ASP A 68 -20.03 -17.08 -11.49
C ASP A 68 -21.40 -16.34 -11.56
N GLU A 69 -22.47 -17.05 -11.93
CA GLU A 69 -23.85 -16.55 -11.89
C GLU A 69 -24.38 -16.27 -10.46
N PHE A 70 -23.92 -16.98 -9.42
CA PHE A 70 -24.29 -16.70 -8.03
C PHE A 70 -23.42 -15.59 -7.45
N GLU A 71 -22.13 -15.58 -7.79
CA GLU A 71 -21.15 -14.56 -7.41
C GLU A 71 -21.54 -13.17 -7.94
N ALA A 72 -21.94 -13.06 -9.21
CA ALA A 72 -22.48 -11.81 -9.76
C ALA A 72 -23.73 -11.29 -9.01
N LYS A 73 -24.60 -12.19 -8.54
CA LYS A 73 -25.78 -11.83 -7.71
C LYS A 73 -25.35 -11.40 -6.31
N PHE A 74 -24.37 -12.07 -5.71
CA PHE A 74 -23.78 -11.69 -4.43
C PHE A 74 -23.20 -10.27 -4.48
N PHE A 75 -22.47 -9.91 -5.54
CA PHE A 75 -21.94 -8.55 -5.70
C PHE A 75 -23.03 -7.50 -5.94
N GLU A 76 -24.08 -7.79 -6.72
CA GLU A 76 -25.24 -6.89 -6.86
C GLU A 76 -25.93 -6.65 -5.50
N GLU A 77 -26.15 -7.71 -4.71
CA GLU A 77 -26.73 -7.61 -3.38
C GLU A 77 -25.81 -6.88 -2.38
N ARG A 78 -24.49 -7.13 -2.41
CA ARG A 78 -23.50 -6.44 -1.57
C ARG A 78 -23.45 -4.94 -1.89
N ALA A 79 -23.33 -4.57 -3.17
CA ALA A 79 -23.32 -3.17 -3.59
C ALA A 79 -24.62 -2.44 -3.21
N ALA A 80 -25.78 -3.09 -3.35
CA ALA A 80 -27.06 -2.56 -2.92
C ALA A 80 -27.14 -2.39 -1.38
N LEU A 81 -26.56 -3.32 -0.62
CA LEU A 81 -26.50 -3.27 0.84
C LEU A 81 -25.59 -2.14 1.34
N GLU A 82 -24.38 -2.02 0.78
CA GLU A 82 -23.43 -0.94 1.06
C GLU A 82 -24.04 0.43 0.73
N ALA A 83 -24.65 0.58 -0.45
CA ALA A 83 -25.34 1.80 -0.85
C ALA A 83 -26.55 2.15 0.04
N LYS A 84 -27.16 1.17 0.70
CA LYS A 84 -28.22 1.37 1.71
C LYS A 84 -27.63 1.85 3.03
N TYR A 85 -26.55 1.24 3.52
CA TYR A 85 -25.90 1.64 4.78
C TYR A 85 -25.21 3.00 4.67
N GLN A 86 -24.56 3.32 3.55
CA GLN A 86 -23.94 4.63 3.33
C GLN A 86 -24.93 5.79 3.49
N LYS A 87 -26.16 5.64 3.00
CA LYS A 87 -27.27 6.62 3.18
C LYS A 87 -27.75 6.74 4.63
N MET A 88 -27.49 5.74 5.48
CA MET A 88 -27.79 5.78 6.91
C MET A 88 -26.62 6.36 7.71
N TYR A 89 -25.38 6.25 7.22
CA TYR A 89 -24.20 6.86 7.82
C TYR A 89 -24.04 8.35 7.48
N GLU A 90 -24.41 8.78 6.27
CA GLU A 90 -24.37 10.19 5.83
C GLU A 90 -24.97 11.21 6.84
N PRO A 91 -26.17 11.00 7.45
CA PRO A 91 -26.69 11.90 8.48
C PRO A 91 -25.93 11.81 9.82
N LEU A 92 -25.23 10.71 10.12
CA LEU A 92 -24.39 10.60 11.32
C LEU A 92 -23.06 11.35 11.12
N TYR A 93 -22.43 11.20 9.95
CA TYR A 93 -21.24 11.97 9.59
C TYR A 93 -21.53 13.47 9.50
N SER A 94 -22.70 13.87 8.98
CA SER A 94 -23.15 15.27 8.99
C SER A 94 -23.28 15.82 10.42
N LYS A 95 -23.86 15.05 11.35
CA LYS A 95 -23.90 15.44 12.78
C LYS A 95 -22.52 15.54 13.40
N ARG A 96 -21.61 14.59 13.10
CA ARG A 96 -20.22 14.64 13.56
C ARG A 96 -19.52 15.91 13.07
N HIS A 97 -19.65 16.24 11.79
CA HIS A 97 -19.14 17.48 11.20
C HIS A 97 -19.65 18.71 11.97
N ASP A 98 -20.95 18.78 12.24
CA ASP A 98 -21.55 19.93 12.90
C ASP A 98 -21.08 20.11 14.36
N VAL A 99 -20.85 19.02 15.09
CA VAL A 99 -20.25 19.04 16.43
C VAL A 99 -18.76 19.40 16.38
N VAL A 100 -17.98 18.73 15.52
CA VAL A 100 -16.53 18.97 15.36
C VAL A 100 -16.23 20.42 14.95
N ASN A 101 -17.09 21.04 14.15
CA ASN A 101 -16.92 22.42 13.70
C ASN A 101 -17.67 23.47 14.57
N GLY A 102 -18.25 23.07 15.72
CA GLY A 102 -18.91 23.99 16.65
C GLY A 102 -20.15 24.68 16.07
N VAL A 103 -20.86 24.04 15.15
CA VAL A 103 -22.14 24.50 14.59
C VAL A 103 -23.30 24.14 15.52
N VAL A 104 -23.13 23.08 16.31
CA VAL A 104 -24.10 22.59 17.30
C VAL A 104 -23.37 22.25 18.60
N GLU A 105 -23.74 22.92 19.69
CA GLU A 105 -23.27 22.63 21.07
C GLU A 105 -23.61 21.18 21.47
N ALA A 106 -22.74 20.56 22.27
CA ALA A 106 -22.96 19.19 22.73
C ALA A 106 -24.11 19.11 23.76
N GLU A 107 -24.86 18.00 23.77
CA GLU A 107 -25.99 17.82 24.69
C GLU A 107 -25.51 17.62 26.14
N GLY A 108 -25.39 18.73 26.87
CA GLY A 108 -24.85 18.77 28.24
C GLY A 108 -23.83 19.87 28.52
N GLU A 109 -23.49 20.69 27.51
CA GLU A 109 -22.50 21.76 27.59
C GLU A 109 -22.95 22.87 28.57
N ALA A 110 -22.44 22.81 29.80
CA ALA A 110 -22.68 23.81 30.83
C ALA A 110 -21.69 24.97 30.63
N ALA A 111 -22.22 26.15 30.28
CA ALA A 111 -21.42 27.35 30.03
C ALA A 111 -20.63 27.81 31.26
N GLU A 112 -19.36 27.40 31.35
CA GLU A 112 -18.36 28.00 32.24
C GLU A 112 -17.30 28.77 31.42
N ASP A 113 -17.00 29.99 31.86
CA ASP A 113 -16.19 31.00 31.16
C ASP A 113 -14.74 30.56 30.85
N GLN A 114 -14.51 29.83 29.75
CA GLN A 114 -13.17 29.52 29.25
C GLN A 114 -13.02 29.70 27.73
N LYS A 115 -12.87 30.96 27.31
CA LYS A 115 -12.17 31.37 26.08
C LYS A 115 -12.56 30.61 24.79
N GLU A 116 -13.87 30.47 24.55
CA GLU A 116 -14.55 29.96 23.33
C GLU A 116 -13.61 29.37 22.25
N GLU A 117 -13.19 28.11 22.45
CA GLU A 117 -12.69 27.28 21.35
C GLU A 117 -13.92 26.70 20.62
N VAL A 118 -14.04 26.99 19.33
CA VAL A 118 -15.24 26.64 18.55
C VAL A 118 -15.11 25.21 18.04
N GLY A 119 -15.95 24.31 18.57
CA GLY A 119 -15.98 22.89 18.17
C GLY A 119 -14.89 22.07 18.84
N VAL A 120 -14.33 21.11 18.11
CA VAL A 120 -13.24 20.23 18.58
C VAL A 120 -11.97 20.56 17.79
N PRO A 121 -11.04 21.37 18.36
CA PRO A 121 -9.81 21.75 17.68
C PRO A 121 -8.96 20.54 17.26
N ASP A 122 -8.30 20.67 16.12
CA ASP A 122 -7.33 19.70 15.58
C ASP A 122 -7.87 18.25 15.46
N PHE A 123 -9.20 18.05 15.43
CA PHE A 123 -9.86 16.73 15.46
C PHE A 123 -9.30 15.75 14.42
N TRP A 124 -9.32 16.12 13.14
CA TRP A 124 -8.83 15.24 12.07
C TRP A 124 -7.31 15.10 12.07
N LEU A 125 -6.58 16.13 12.50
CA LEU A 125 -5.11 16.05 12.63
C LEU A 125 -4.73 15.01 13.69
N ASN A 126 -5.34 15.05 14.86
CA ASN A 126 -5.08 14.10 15.94
C ASN A 126 -5.57 12.69 15.59
N ALA A 127 -6.75 12.56 14.96
CA ALA A 127 -7.25 11.26 14.49
C ALA A 127 -6.30 10.60 13.47
N MET A 128 -5.77 11.36 12.51
CA MET A 128 -4.80 10.82 11.54
C MET A 128 -3.44 10.53 12.20
N LYS A 129 -2.94 11.39 13.11
CA LYS A 129 -1.65 11.19 13.79
C LYS A 129 -1.63 10.02 14.79
N ASN A 130 -2.79 9.53 15.21
CA ASN A 130 -2.89 8.36 16.09
C ASN A 130 -2.88 7.03 15.30
N HIS A 131 -2.96 7.04 13.97
CA HIS A 131 -2.82 5.85 13.12
C HIS A 131 -1.41 5.79 12.54
N GLU A 132 -0.73 4.64 12.67
CA GLU A 132 0.69 4.45 12.28
C GLU A 132 1.02 4.94 10.85
N ILE A 133 0.37 4.40 9.81
CA ILE A 133 0.60 4.72 8.39
C ILE A 133 0.49 6.23 8.11
N LEU A 134 -0.46 6.91 8.76
CA LEU A 134 -0.69 8.34 8.56
C LEU A 134 0.24 9.21 9.39
N ALA A 135 0.69 8.72 10.55
CA ALA A 135 1.65 9.41 11.40
C ALA A 135 3.03 9.53 10.73
N GLU A 136 3.45 8.52 9.95
CA GLU A 136 4.71 8.56 9.21
C GLU A 136 4.71 9.60 8.08
N GLU A 137 3.58 9.74 7.37
CA GLU A 137 3.40 10.70 6.28
C GLU A 137 3.24 12.15 6.76
N ILE A 138 2.65 12.37 7.94
CA ILE A 138 2.38 13.71 8.48
C ILE A 138 3.64 14.32 9.12
N GLN A 139 4.24 15.29 8.43
CA GLN A 139 5.40 16.02 8.93
C GLN A 139 4.98 17.21 9.82
N GLU A 140 5.83 17.65 10.75
CA GLU A 140 5.60 18.82 11.64
C GLU A 140 5.12 20.10 10.88
N ARG A 141 5.54 20.25 9.62
CA ARG A 141 5.19 21.40 8.77
C ARG A 141 3.78 21.30 8.18
N ASP A 142 3.25 20.08 8.07
CA ASP A 142 1.93 19.79 7.53
C ASP A 142 0.84 19.97 8.59
N GLU A 143 1.16 19.69 9.86
CA GLU A 143 0.26 19.88 11.00
C GLU A 143 -0.44 21.24 10.95
N GLU A 144 0.32 22.33 10.82
CA GLU A 144 -0.21 23.70 10.78
C GLU A 144 -1.21 23.97 9.64
N ALA A 145 -1.17 23.19 8.54
CA ALA A 145 -2.17 23.25 7.48
C ALA A 145 -3.34 22.29 7.74
N LEU A 146 -3.07 21.11 8.33
CA LEU A 146 -4.07 20.12 8.73
C LEU A 146 -4.98 20.60 9.87
N LYS A 147 -4.55 21.56 10.71
CA LYS A 147 -5.44 22.26 11.68
C LYS A 147 -6.64 22.96 11.02
N TYR A 148 -6.58 23.23 9.73
CA TYR A 148 -7.69 23.82 8.97
C TYR A 148 -8.65 22.76 8.38
N LEU A 149 -8.38 21.47 8.54
CA LEU A 149 -9.21 20.37 8.02
C LEU A 149 -10.50 20.22 8.84
N LYS A 150 -11.65 20.45 8.20
CA LYS A 150 -13.00 20.38 8.80
C LYS A 150 -13.60 19.00 8.78
N ASP A 151 -13.38 18.30 7.67
CA ASP A 151 -14.08 17.07 7.33
C ASP A 151 -13.28 16.24 6.34
N ILE A 152 -13.41 14.92 6.45
CA ILE A 152 -12.94 13.97 5.45
C ILE A 152 -14.15 13.12 5.04
N LYS A 153 -14.48 13.15 3.76
CA LYS A 153 -15.59 12.39 3.17
C LYS A 153 -15.06 11.41 2.15
N TRP A 154 -15.76 10.30 1.96
CA TRP A 154 -15.49 9.38 0.86
C TRP A 154 -16.77 9.05 0.10
N TYR A 155 -16.61 8.78 -1.19
CA TYR A 155 -17.69 8.43 -2.11
C TYR A 155 -17.24 7.27 -3.01
N ARG A 156 -18.10 6.27 -3.20
CA ARG A 156 -17.89 5.23 -4.22
C ARG A 156 -18.08 5.83 -5.62
N ILE A 157 -17.28 5.38 -6.57
CA ILE A 157 -17.46 5.62 -8.01
C ILE A 157 -17.75 4.26 -8.65
N THR A 158 -18.78 4.19 -9.49
CA THR A 158 -19.19 2.95 -10.15
C THR A 158 -18.62 2.82 -11.57
N GLU A 159 -18.41 3.95 -12.28
CA GLU A 159 -17.88 3.99 -13.64
C GLU A 159 -16.92 5.18 -13.80
N PRO A 160 -15.59 4.95 -13.90
CA PRO A 160 -14.90 3.70 -13.60
C PRO A 160 -15.10 3.26 -12.12
N LYS A 161 -14.93 1.98 -11.83
CA LYS A 161 -14.99 1.44 -10.45
C LYS A 161 -13.97 2.14 -9.55
N GLY A 162 -14.29 2.33 -8.28
CA GLY A 162 -13.34 2.80 -7.27
C GLY A 162 -13.94 3.77 -6.25
N PHE A 163 -13.12 4.68 -5.73
CA PHE A 163 -13.56 5.63 -4.70
C PHE A 163 -12.81 6.96 -4.75
N LYS A 164 -13.45 8.00 -4.18
CA LYS A 164 -12.90 9.34 -4.04
C LYS A 164 -12.96 9.80 -2.59
N LEU A 165 -11.83 10.27 -2.07
CA LEU A 165 -11.69 11.01 -0.83
C LEU A 165 -11.79 12.52 -1.11
N GLU A 166 -12.50 13.25 -0.24
CA GLU A 166 -12.57 14.71 -0.22
C GLU A 166 -12.17 15.24 1.16
N PHE A 167 -11.16 16.10 1.20
CA PHE A 167 -10.65 16.76 2.40
C PHE A 167 -11.11 18.22 2.36
N HIS A 168 -12.02 18.58 3.25
CA HIS A 168 -12.67 19.90 3.28
C HIS A 168 -11.93 20.83 4.24
N PHE A 169 -11.33 21.90 3.74
CA PHE A 169 -10.52 22.84 4.51
C PHE A 169 -11.23 24.17 4.77
N ASN A 170 -10.92 24.77 5.92
CA ASN A 170 -11.11 26.20 6.15
C ASN A 170 -10.22 27.02 5.22
N THR A 171 -10.62 28.29 4.98
CA THR A 171 -9.74 29.30 4.40
C THR A 171 -8.47 29.40 5.25
N ASN A 172 -7.33 29.05 4.65
CA ASN A 172 -6.07 28.85 5.35
C ASN A 172 -4.94 29.67 4.69
N PRO A 173 -3.80 29.91 5.39
CA PRO A 173 -2.71 30.70 4.84
C PRO A 173 -1.77 29.90 3.91
N PHE A 174 -2.03 28.62 3.64
CA PHE A 174 -1.13 27.72 2.91
C PHE A 174 -1.53 27.55 1.45
N PHE A 175 -2.81 27.35 1.15
CA PHE A 175 -3.35 27.16 -0.20
C PHE A 175 -4.76 27.73 -0.33
N LYS A 176 -5.25 27.88 -1.56
CA LYS A 176 -6.59 28.43 -1.83
C LYS A 176 -7.72 27.41 -1.92
N ASN A 177 -7.40 26.14 -2.14
CA ASN A 177 -8.38 25.07 -2.31
C ASN A 177 -9.24 24.94 -1.04
N GLU A 178 -10.55 25.01 -1.18
CA GLU A 178 -11.50 24.69 -0.11
C GLU A 178 -11.70 23.18 0.05
N VAL A 179 -11.49 22.42 -1.04
CA VAL A 179 -11.53 20.96 -1.05
C VAL A 179 -10.32 20.42 -1.82
N LEU A 180 -9.58 19.49 -1.21
CA LEU A 180 -8.60 18.66 -1.90
C LEU A 180 -9.19 17.28 -2.10
N THR A 181 -9.05 16.71 -3.29
CA THR A 181 -9.62 15.40 -3.63
C THR A 181 -8.56 14.42 -4.08
N LYS A 182 -8.75 13.15 -3.73
CA LYS A 182 -7.94 12.02 -4.17
C LYS A 182 -8.88 10.93 -4.66
N THR A 183 -8.66 10.44 -5.87
CA THR A 183 -9.51 9.44 -6.53
C THR A 183 -8.66 8.23 -6.90
N TYR A 184 -9.16 7.05 -6.58
CA TYR A 184 -8.60 5.77 -7.00
C TYR A 184 -9.58 5.11 -7.96
N HIS A 185 -9.11 4.81 -9.17
CA HIS A 185 -9.81 3.94 -10.11
C HIS A 185 -9.28 2.52 -9.90
N MET A 186 -10.19 1.57 -9.77
CA MET A 186 -9.89 0.17 -9.50
C MET A 186 -10.34 -0.68 -10.70
N ILE A 187 -9.59 -1.72 -11.05
CA ILE A 187 -10.00 -2.67 -12.09
C ILE A 187 -11.18 -3.51 -11.58
N ASP A 188 -11.12 -3.95 -10.32
CA ASP A 188 -12.23 -4.57 -9.63
C ASP A 188 -12.48 -3.97 -8.22
N GLU A 189 -13.66 -4.21 -7.67
CA GLU A 189 -14.00 -3.87 -6.28
C GLU A 189 -13.69 -5.01 -5.31
N ASP A 190 -13.47 -6.22 -5.84
CA ASP A 190 -13.26 -7.46 -5.08
C ASP A 190 -11.79 -7.85 -4.95
N GLU A 191 -11.06 -7.81 -6.06
CA GLU A 191 -9.61 -7.76 -6.05
C GLU A 191 -9.21 -6.28 -6.12
N PRO A 192 -8.58 -5.69 -5.08
CA PRO A 192 -8.28 -4.26 -4.99
C PRO A 192 -7.10 -3.84 -5.88
N ILE A 193 -7.17 -4.18 -7.17
CA ILE A 193 -6.16 -3.86 -8.17
C ILE A 193 -6.34 -2.40 -8.60
N LEU A 194 -5.42 -1.55 -8.16
CA LEU A 194 -5.37 -0.13 -8.52
C LEU A 194 -5.06 0.02 -10.02
N GLU A 195 -5.97 0.63 -10.79
CA GLU A 195 -5.72 1.05 -12.17
C GLU A 195 -4.98 2.40 -12.19
N LYS A 196 -5.47 3.38 -11.40
CA LYS A 196 -4.96 4.75 -11.44
C LYS A 196 -5.29 5.55 -10.18
N ALA A 197 -4.32 6.30 -9.68
CA ALA A 197 -4.53 7.32 -8.66
C ALA A 197 -4.53 8.73 -9.29
N ILE A 198 -5.51 9.57 -8.92
CA ILE A 198 -5.67 10.95 -9.40
C ILE A 198 -5.83 11.88 -8.19
N GLY A 199 -4.85 12.73 -7.95
CA GLY A 199 -4.88 13.76 -6.91
C GLY A 199 -5.31 15.14 -7.41
N THR A 200 -5.40 16.11 -6.50
CA THR A 200 -5.75 17.50 -6.79
C THR A 200 -4.53 18.40 -6.75
N GLU A 201 -4.30 19.19 -7.80
CA GLU A 201 -3.24 20.21 -7.78
C GLU A 201 -3.53 21.29 -6.72
N ILE A 202 -2.58 21.48 -5.80
CA ILE A 202 -2.72 22.40 -4.68
C ILE A 202 -2.28 23.80 -5.09
N GLU A 203 -3.20 24.76 -5.02
CA GLU A 203 -2.94 26.19 -5.28
C GLU A 203 -2.21 26.85 -4.10
N TRP A 204 -0.93 26.51 -3.91
CA TRP A 204 -0.10 27.05 -2.85
C TRP A 204 0.01 28.58 -2.87
N CYS A 205 -0.15 29.18 -1.69
CA CYS A 205 0.13 30.58 -1.45
C CYS A 205 1.65 30.88 -1.60
N PRO A 206 2.03 32.12 -1.97
CA PRO A 206 3.44 32.44 -2.28
C PRO A 206 4.40 32.14 -1.12
N GLY A 207 5.31 31.18 -1.33
CA GLY A 207 6.29 30.76 -0.33
C GLY A 207 5.73 29.89 0.80
N LYS A 208 4.55 29.28 0.61
CA LYS A 208 3.85 28.43 1.58
C LYS A 208 3.69 26.97 1.14
N SER A 209 4.28 26.57 0.00
CA SER A 209 4.35 25.17 -0.40
C SER A 209 5.08 24.34 0.65
N LEU A 210 4.42 23.26 1.09
CA LEU A 210 4.95 22.31 2.07
C LEU A 210 5.71 21.17 1.39
N THR A 211 5.29 20.80 0.19
CA THR A 211 5.89 19.78 -0.69
C THR A 211 7.20 20.23 -1.36
N GLN A 212 7.52 21.54 -1.37
CA GLN A 212 8.72 22.08 -2.03
C GLN A 212 9.56 23.02 -1.15
N LYS A 213 10.85 22.70 -1.00
CA LYS A 213 11.85 23.53 -0.30
C LYS A 213 12.63 24.42 -1.29
N VAL A 214 12.70 25.71 -0.98
CA VAL A 214 13.33 26.74 -1.84
C VAL A 214 14.76 27.04 -1.40
N LEU A 215 15.74 26.36 -2.01
CA LEU A 215 17.16 26.50 -1.71
C LEU A 215 17.82 27.65 -2.50
N LYS A 216 18.18 28.72 -1.79
CA LYS A 216 18.91 29.87 -2.36
C LYS A 216 20.43 29.62 -2.34
N LYS A 217 21.01 29.19 -3.47
CA LYS A 217 22.47 29.06 -3.58
C LYS A 217 23.13 30.44 -3.70
N LYS A 218 24.11 30.72 -2.83
CA LYS A 218 24.95 31.93 -2.95
C LYS A 218 25.74 31.87 -4.27
N PRO A 219 25.85 32.97 -5.04
CA PRO A 219 26.59 32.97 -6.29
C PRO A 219 28.08 32.65 -6.05
N LYS A 220 28.70 31.90 -6.97
CA LYS A 220 30.13 31.54 -6.90
C LYS A 220 30.97 32.82 -6.80
N LYS A 221 31.88 32.85 -5.81
CA LYS A 221 32.75 34.00 -5.48
C LYS A 221 33.68 34.33 -6.66
N GLY A 222 33.24 35.25 -7.52
CA GLY A 222 33.97 35.65 -8.73
C GLY A 222 33.10 36.27 -9.83
N SER A 223 31.82 35.90 -9.92
CA SER A 223 30.90 36.46 -10.94
C SER A 223 30.27 37.78 -10.47
N LYS A 224 30.68 38.90 -11.07
CA LYS A 224 29.96 40.18 -10.96
C LYS A 224 28.72 40.10 -11.86
N ASN A 225 27.53 40.32 -11.27
CA ASN A 225 26.20 40.28 -11.91
C ASN A 225 25.60 38.89 -12.26
N THR A 226 25.65 37.90 -11.36
CA THR A 226 24.69 36.78 -11.37
C THR A 226 23.61 36.95 -10.30
N LYS A 227 22.34 36.91 -10.71
CA LYS A 227 21.19 36.82 -9.78
C LYS A 227 21.30 35.51 -8.96
N PRO A 228 20.82 35.48 -7.70
CA PRO A 228 20.82 34.25 -6.91
C PRO A 228 19.99 33.17 -7.61
N ILE A 229 20.62 32.02 -7.89
CA ILE A 229 19.93 30.86 -8.46
C ILE A 229 19.12 30.23 -7.33
N THR A 230 17.82 30.13 -7.56
CA THR A 230 16.87 29.50 -6.66
C THR A 230 16.63 28.09 -7.16
N LYS A 231 17.10 27.07 -6.44
CA LYS A 231 16.74 25.67 -6.71
C LYS A 231 15.48 25.37 -5.91
N ILE A 232 14.48 24.80 -6.56
CA ILE A 232 13.31 24.20 -5.91
C ILE A 232 13.60 22.69 -5.83
N GLU A 233 13.28 22.08 -4.69
CA GLU A 233 13.54 20.68 -4.40
C GLU A 233 12.33 20.11 -3.66
N ASN A 234 11.78 19.00 -4.16
CA ASN A 234 10.66 18.33 -3.49
C ASN A 234 11.13 17.76 -2.14
N CYS A 235 10.20 17.60 -1.20
CA CYS A 235 10.48 16.97 0.09
C CYS A 235 9.25 16.23 0.62
N GLU A 236 9.48 15.31 1.56
CA GLU A 236 8.40 14.68 2.34
C GLU A 236 7.45 15.73 2.91
N SER A 237 6.17 15.43 2.78
CA SER A 237 5.01 16.20 3.21
C SER A 237 3.78 15.35 2.89
N PHE A 238 2.84 15.22 3.82
CA PHE A 238 1.56 14.54 3.62
C PHE A 238 0.83 15.02 2.35
N PHE A 239 1.01 16.30 1.98
CA PHE A 239 0.38 16.86 0.79
C PHE A 239 0.90 16.31 -0.54
N ASN A 240 1.99 15.51 -0.55
CA ASN A 240 2.39 14.72 -1.72
C ASN A 240 1.35 13.65 -2.09
N PHE A 241 0.53 13.19 -1.14
CA PHE A 241 -0.63 12.30 -1.36
C PHE A 241 -1.61 12.82 -2.43
N PHE A 242 -1.70 14.14 -2.62
CA PHE A 242 -2.51 14.77 -3.68
C PHE A 242 -1.79 14.92 -5.02
N SER A 243 -0.57 14.40 -5.15
CA SER A 243 0.24 14.34 -6.37
C SER A 243 0.79 12.92 -6.55
N PRO A 244 -0.10 11.91 -6.71
CA PRO A 244 0.30 10.50 -6.70
C PRO A 244 1.27 10.17 -7.84
N PRO A 245 2.14 9.16 -7.65
CA PRO A 245 2.98 8.62 -8.72
C PRO A 245 2.15 8.28 -9.96
N GLN A 246 2.73 8.52 -11.13
CA GLN A 246 2.12 8.18 -12.42
C GLN A 246 2.92 7.03 -13.04
N VAL A 247 2.23 6.00 -13.48
CA VAL A 247 2.80 4.97 -14.36
C VAL A 247 3.17 5.65 -15.69
N PRO A 248 4.42 5.60 -16.16
CA PRO A 248 4.78 6.08 -17.49
C PRO A 248 4.15 5.19 -18.57
N ASP A 249 3.70 5.79 -19.66
CA ASP A 249 2.99 5.06 -20.74
C ASP A 249 3.93 4.22 -21.65
N ASP A 250 5.26 4.36 -21.52
CA ASP A 250 6.29 3.65 -22.30
C ASP A 250 7.07 2.67 -21.39
N ASP A 251 6.77 1.37 -21.49
CA ASP A 251 7.47 0.29 -20.78
C ASP A 251 8.95 0.10 -21.23
N GLU A 252 9.38 0.73 -22.33
CA GLU A 252 10.69 0.48 -22.96
C GLU A 252 11.89 1.24 -22.32
N GLU A 253 11.67 2.19 -21.39
CA GLU A 253 12.74 3.00 -20.77
C GLU A 253 12.86 2.91 -19.23
N ILE A 254 12.04 2.10 -18.54
CA ILE A 254 12.11 1.94 -17.08
C ILE A 254 12.98 0.71 -16.73
N ASP A 255 14.00 0.87 -15.89
CA ASP A 255 14.71 -0.27 -15.30
C ASP A 255 13.89 -0.98 -14.22
N GLU A 256 14.12 -2.29 -14.05
CA GLU A 256 13.38 -3.16 -13.13
C GLU A 256 13.36 -2.61 -11.69
N ASP A 257 14.51 -2.13 -11.19
CA ASP A 257 14.64 -1.48 -9.88
C ASP A 257 13.75 -0.23 -9.73
N THR A 258 13.58 0.56 -10.79
CA THR A 258 12.73 1.76 -10.81
C THR A 258 11.25 1.40 -10.94
N ALA A 259 10.90 0.34 -11.66
CA ALA A 259 9.53 -0.16 -11.75
C ALA A 259 9.05 -0.71 -10.39
N GLU A 260 9.87 -1.49 -9.69
CA GLU A 260 9.59 -1.98 -8.33
C GLU A 260 9.40 -0.81 -7.34
N GLN A 261 10.28 0.20 -7.38
CA GLN A 261 10.15 1.41 -6.55
C GLN A 261 8.86 2.19 -6.82
N LEU A 262 8.41 2.25 -8.08
CA LEU A 262 7.17 2.91 -8.46
C LEU A 262 5.94 2.14 -7.96
N GLN A 263 5.96 0.80 -8.10
CA GLN A 263 4.91 -0.08 -7.58
C GLN A 263 4.76 0.08 -6.06
N ASN A 264 5.87 0.02 -5.31
CA ASN A 264 5.86 0.18 -3.86
C ASN A 264 5.30 1.55 -3.42
N GLN A 265 5.59 2.63 -4.17
CA GLN A 265 5.00 3.95 -3.92
C GLN A 265 3.50 4.01 -4.23
N MET A 266 3.02 3.27 -5.24
CA MET A 266 1.59 3.19 -5.58
C MET A 266 0.81 2.36 -4.56
N GLU A 267 1.41 1.28 -4.05
CA GLU A 267 0.84 0.44 -2.99
C GLU A 267 0.73 1.23 -1.68
N GLN A 268 1.82 1.88 -1.24
CA GLN A 268 1.79 2.77 -0.07
C GLN A 268 0.74 3.90 -0.22
N ASP A 269 0.66 4.54 -1.40
CA ASP A 269 -0.35 5.57 -1.69
C ASP A 269 -1.78 5.03 -1.65
N TYR A 270 -2.00 3.77 -2.06
CA TYR A 270 -3.29 3.09 -1.93
C TYR A 270 -3.63 2.75 -0.48
N ASP A 271 -2.67 2.24 0.30
CA ASP A 271 -2.86 1.86 1.70
C ASP A 271 -3.19 3.05 2.60
N ILE A 272 -2.57 4.21 2.35
CA ILE A 272 -2.97 5.48 2.96
C ILE A 272 -4.44 5.80 2.60
N GLY A 273 -4.83 5.60 1.35
CA GLY A 273 -6.18 5.87 0.84
C GLY A 273 -7.26 4.94 1.41
N SER A 274 -6.98 3.64 1.48
CA SER A 274 -7.86 2.60 2.04
C SER A 274 -7.99 2.77 3.55
N THR A 275 -6.89 3.03 4.26
CA THR A 275 -6.86 3.37 5.69
C THR A 275 -7.79 4.55 6.01
N ILE A 276 -7.72 5.63 5.23
CA ILE A 276 -8.59 6.80 5.44
C ILE A 276 -10.07 6.42 5.20
N ARG A 277 -10.35 5.64 4.14
CA ARG A 277 -11.70 5.19 3.76
C ARG A 277 -12.35 4.29 4.82
N ASP A 278 -11.62 3.29 5.31
CA ASP A 278 -12.17 2.15 6.05
C ASP A 278 -11.94 2.24 7.56
N LYS A 279 -10.77 2.76 8.00
CA LYS A 279 -10.46 2.94 9.43
C LYS A 279 -10.80 4.34 9.91
N ILE A 280 -10.22 5.38 9.31
CA ILE A 280 -10.31 6.75 9.84
C ILE A 280 -11.71 7.34 9.72
N ILE A 281 -12.34 7.35 8.54
CA ILE A 281 -13.64 8.02 8.37
C ILE A 281 -14.75 7.36 9.21
N PRO A 282 -14.86 6.02 9.33
CA PRO A 282 -15.85 5.40 10.21
C PRO A 282 -15.54 5.58 11.69
N HIS A 283 -14.28 5.36 12.12
CA HIS A 283 -13.88 5.34 13.54
C HIS A 283 -13.18 6.63 14.01
N ALA A 284 -13.37 7.76 13.33
CA ALA A 284 -12.63 9.02 13.56
C ALA A 284 -12.60 9.49 15.03
N VAL A 285 -13.64 9.20 15.82
CA VAL A 285 -13.69 9.56 17.24
C VAL A 285 -12.78 8.66 18.07
N SER A 286 -12.78 7.35 17.84
CA SER A 286 -11.90 6.38 18.51
C SER A 286 -10.43 6.58 18.11
N TRP A 287 -10.17 6.99 16.86
CA TRP A 287 -8.85 7.45 16.43
C TRP A 287 -8.45 8.76 17.11
N PHE A 288 -9.36 9.74 17.25
CA PHE A 288 -9.09 10.98 17.97
C PHE A 288 -8.80 10.78 19.47
N THR A 289 -9.53 9.89 20.15
CA THR A 289 -9.31 9.55 21.57
C THR A 289 -8.09 8.66 21.80
N GLY A 290 -7.61 7.97 20.75
CA GLY A 290 -6.53 7.00 20.83
C GLY A 290 -6.97 5.62 21.35
N GLU A 291 -8.27 5.38 21.46
CA GLU A 291 -8.86 4.08 21.82
C GLU A 291 -8.60 3.05 20.70
N ALA A 292 -8.80 3.45 19.43
CA ALA A 292 -8.62 2.56 18.29
C ALA A 292 -7.18 2.03 18.14
N ALA A 293 -6.17 2.84 18.48
CA ALA A 293 -4.78 2.41 18.46
C ALA A 293 -4.47 1.35 19.53
N GLN A 294 -5.14 1.41 20.69
CA GLN A 294 -4.98 0.43 21.77
C GLN A 294 -5.71 -0.88 21.47
N ASP A 295 -6.83 -0.83 20.75
CA ASP A 295 -7.54 -2.02 20.30
C ASP A 295 -6.75 -2.78 19.21
N GLU A 296 -6.09 -2.08 18.28
CA GLU A 296 -5.21 -2.71 17.28
C GLU A 296 -3.96 -3.35 17.92
N ASP A 297 -3.37 -2.73 18.95
CA ASP A 297 -2.30 -3.34 19.75
C ASP A 297 -2.75 -4.60 20.52
N PHE A 298 -4.06 -4.72 20.85
CA PHE A 298 -4.59 -5.81 21.68
C PHE A 298 -4.97 -7.06 20.89
N ASP A 299 -5.51 -6.91 19.67
CA ASP A 299 -5.76 -8.05 18.77
C ASP A 299 -4.44 -8.78 18.40
N GLY A 300 -3.30 -8.07 18.40
CA GLY A 300 -1.98 -8.66 18.17
C GLY A 300 -1.37 -9.44 19.35
N ILE A 301 -2.00 -9.44 20.53
CA ILE A 301 -1.52 -10.14 21.74
C ILE A 301 -2.30 -11.45 22.00
N MET A 302 -3.46 -11.64 21.36
CA MET A 302 -4.34 -12.80 21.58
C MET A 302 -3.94 -14.08 20.83
N ASP A 303 -2.79 -14.11 20.14
CA ASP A 303 -2.33 -15.21 19.27
C ASP A 303 -1.00 -15.85 19.72
N ASP A 304 -0.50 -15.53 20.93
CA ASP A 304 0.79 -16.04 21.49
C ASP A 304 0.65 -16.73 22.88
N ASP A 305 -0.59 -16.95 23.35
CA ASP A 305 -0.93 -17.63 24.63
C ASP A 305 -1.58 -19.03 24.40
N GLU A 306 -1.10 -19.81 23.42
CA GLU A 306 -1.28 -21.27 23.43
C GLU A 306 -0.01 -21.96 23.98
N ASP A 307 0.04 -22.09 25.32
CA ASP A 307 0.94 -23.01 26.02
C ASP A 307 0.79 -24.44 25.47
N ASP A 308 1.92 -25.14 25.26
CA ASP A 308 2.01 -26.52 25.76
C ASP A 308 3.44 -26.85 26.21
N ASP A 309 3.56 -27.23 27.48
CA ASP A 309 4.77 -27.76 28.08
C ASP A 309 5.02 -29.20 27.57
N GLU A 310 6.19 -29.52 27.01
CA GLU A 310 6.69 -30.91 27.04
C GLU A 310 8.05 -30.98 27.74
N ASP A 311 8.05 -31.84 28.77
CA ASP A 311 8.99 -31.97 29.88
C ASP A 311 10.50 -31.99 29.56
N ASP A 312 11.22 -31.41 30.51
CA ASP A 312 12.66 -31.56 30.77
C ASP A 312 12.91 -32.87 31.54
N GLU A 313 13.45 -33.91 30.88
CA GLU A 313 14.10 -35.04 31.57
C GLU A 313 15.57 -35.15 31.14
N GLU A 314 16.46 -34.74 32.03
CA GLU A 314 17.92 -34.88 31.91
C GLU A 314 18.40 -36.33 32.16
N ASP A 315 19.36 -36.75 31.32
CA ASP A 315 20.62 -37.45 31.66
C ASP A 315 20.76 -38.98 31.91
N GLU A 316 22.03 -39.38 31.79
CA GLU A 316 22.74 -40.62 32.19
C GLU A 316 22.66 -41.89 31.28
N ASP A 317 23.72 -42.06 30.47
CA ASP A 317 24.70 -43.18 30.39
C ASP A 317 24.21 -44.67 30.56
N ASP A 318 24.76 -45.71 29.90
CA ASP A 318 26.17 -46.07 29.70
C ASP A 318 26.36 -47.38 28.87
N GLU A 319 27.61 -47.73 28.55
CA GLU A 319 28.20 -49.04 28.11
C GLU A 319 27.67 -49.70 26.80
N GLU A 320 28.45 -49.77 25.71
CA GLU A 320 29.53 -50.75 25.38
C GLU A 320 29.05 -52.20 25.10
N ASP A 321 29.36 -52.75 23.91
CA ASP A 321 30.26 -53.92 23.75
C ASP A 321 30.66 -54.16 22.26
N ASP A 322 31.71 -54.97 22.07
CA ASP A 322 32.60 -55.13 20.90
C ASP A 322 32.16 -56.08 19.76
N GLU A 323 32.93 -56.03 18.65
CA GLU A 323 33.70 -57.14 18.00
C GLU A 323 33.86 -56.85 16.47
N GLU A 324 35.07 -56.54 15.97
CA GLU A 324 36.13 -57.48 15.47
C GLU A 324 35.76 -58.16 14.11
N ASP A 325 36.62 -58.34 13.09
CA ASP A 325 38.04 -58.00 12.85
C ASP A 325 38.43 -58.09 11.33
N GLU A 326 39.75 -58.10 11.03
CA GLU A 326 40.48 -58.58 9.82
C GLU A 326 40.97 -57.57 8.75
N ASP A 327 42.24 -57.11 8.90
CA ASP A 327 43.44 -57.24 8.01
C ASP A 327 43.35 -57.03 6.46
N ASP A 328 44.40 -56.65 5.69
CA ASP A 328 45.88 -56.75 5.86
C ASP A 328 46.69 -55.77 4.91
N ASP A 329 48.02 -55.77 5.09
CA ASP A 329 49.13 -55.60 4.10
C ASP A 329 49.74 -54.21 3.74
N ASP A 330 50.83 -53.89 4.48
CA ASP A 330 52.20 -53.45 4.06
C ASP A 330 52.46 -52.13 3.25
N GLY A 331 53.69 -51.57 3.35
CA GLY A 331 54.16 -50.60 2.32
C GLY A 331 55.33 -49.61 2.55
N ASP A 332 56.05 -49.59 3.68
CA ASP A 332 57.38 -48.92 3.92
C ASP A 332 57.79 -47.64 3.11
N LYS A 333 57.84 -46.45 3.77
CA LYS A 333 59.11 -45.65 3.96
C LYS A 333 59.00 -44.24 4.60
N LYS A 334 59.70 -44.11 5.73
CA LYS A 334 60.64 -43.04 6.15
C LYS A 334 60.92 -41.91 5.11
N LYS A 335 61.10 -40.62 5.49
CA LYS A 335 61.77 -40.11 6.71
C LYS A 335 61.68 -38.57 6.84
N GLY A 336 61.43 -38.07 8.07
CA GLY A 336 61.89 -36.77 8.60
C GLY A 336 61.27 -35.48 8.02
N GLY A 337 60.94 -34.45 8.81
CA GLY A 337 61.00 -34.29 10.26
C GLY A 337 61.45 -32.88 10.68
N ARG A 338 60.94 -32.42 11.84
CA ARG A 338 61.38 -31.25 12.66
C ARG A 338 60.56 -29.94 12.59
N VAL A 339 59.48 -29.94 13.38
CA VAL A 339 59.03 -28.85 14.29
C VAL A 339 60.17 -28.42 15.27
N PRO A 340 60.13 -27.30 16.04
CA PRO A 340 58.92 -26.77 16.71
C PRO A 340 58.80 -25.23 16.92
N ALA A 341 57.65 -24.86 17.49
CA ALA A 341 57.39 -23.78 18.47
C ALA A 341 57.69 -22.30 18.09
N GLY A 342 56.90 -21.33 18.54
CA GLY A 342 55.68 -21.42 19.35
C GLY A 342 55.46 -20.15 20.19
N GLU A 343 54.20 -19.86 20.51
CA GLU A 343 53.75 -18.90 21.55
C GLU A 343 54.13 -17.41 21.32
N GLY A 344 53.38 -16.41 21.77
CA GLY A 344 52.09 -16.41 22.46
C GLY A 344 51.93 -15.14 23.31
N GLN A 345 50.86 -14.37 23.07
CA GLN A 345 50.31 -13.30 23.93
C GLN A 345 51.19 -12.04 24.20
N GLY A 346 50.54 -10.92 24.56
CA GLY A 346 51.22 -9.74 25.14
C GLY A 346 50.78 -8.34 24.68
N GLU A 347 49.53 -7.97 24.97
CA GLU A 347 49.02 -6.62 25.36
C GLU A 347 49.43 -5.27 24.70
N ARG A 348 48.46 -4.34 24.81
CA ARG A 348 48.47 -2.87 24.57
C ARG A 348 49.50 -2.14 25.48
N PRO A 349 49.88 -0.84 25.28
CA PRO A 349 49.11 0.31 24.75
C PRO A 349 49.91 1.16 23.69
N ALA A 350 49.65 2.43 23.34
CA ALA A 350 48.83 3.53 23.91
C ALA A 350 48.39 4.59 22.86
N GLU A 351 47.80 5.69 23.35
CA GLU A 351 47.37 6.90 22.60
C GLU A 351 48.52 7.70 21.94
N CYS A 352 48.18 8.47 20.88
CA CYS A 352 48.47 9.91 20.88
C CYS A 352 47.54 10.70 19.93
N LYS A 353 47.29 11.98 20.27
CA LYS A 353 46.33 12.91 19.63
C LYS A 353 47.04 14.01 18.81
N GLN A 354 46.20 14.85 18.18
CA GLN A 354 46.47 16.17 17.58
C GLN A 354 47.01 16.12 16.13
N GLN A 355 46.63 17.06 15.25
CA GLN A 355 46.05 18.39 15.53
C GLN A 355 45.02 18.83 14.48
#